data_AF-A0A7V9BHC3-F1
#
_entry.id   AF-A0A7V9BHC3-F1
#
_cell.length_a   1.000
_cell.length_b   1.000
_cell.length_c   1.000
_cell.angle_alpha   90.00
_cell.angle_beta   90.00
_cell.angle_gamma   90.00
#
_symmetry.space_group_name_H-M   'P 1'
#
loop_
_entity.id
_entity.type
_entity.pdbx_description
1 polymer ?
#
loop_
_entity_poly.entity_id
_entity_poly.type
_entity_poly.pdbx_seq_one_letter_code
_entity_poly.pdbx_strand_id
1 'polypeptide(L)'
;MSWCWLVRTDAVPEGAVAAAELSSGGHLSALAADRPAPSGKRKIDARALNSEGEPALASLVLPPDGLTITFDDLAVSGAMRAALAAPWPHVLSTLVVDSSRFAGALTAVRNGDRGRLEADPFARIFPAEIVEIGPGLLGRTPAPTGPVIQRYGGGNPWPWDRF
;
A
#
# COMPACT_ATOMS: atom_id res chain seq x y z
N MET A 1 14.76 3.24 -6.74
CA MET A 1 14.12 3.88 -5.57
C MET A 1 13.40 2.81 -4.78
N SER A 2 13.46 2.83 -3.44
CA SER A 2 12.81 1.81 -2.59
C SER A 2 11.36 2.13 -2.25
N TRP A 3 10.96 3.41 -2.29
CA TRP A 3 9.60 3.86 -2.00
C TRP A 3 9.22 5.09 -2.82
N CYS A 4 7.91 5.33 -2.94
CA CYS A 4 7.29 6.53 -3.51
C CYS A 4 6.24 7.09 -2.53
N TRP A 5 5.84 8.34 -2.71
CA TRP A 5 4.65 8.88 -2.05
C TRP A 5 3.41 8.37 -2.76
N LEU A 6 2.41 7.91 -2.01
CA LEU A 6 1.08 7.57 -2.46
C LEU A 6 0.09 8.58 -1.86
N VAL A 7 -0.76 9.15 -2.69
CA VAL A 7 -1.78 10.14 -2.29
C VAL A 7 -3.11 9.82 -2.97
N ARG A 8 -4.20 9.99 -2.23
CA ARG A 8 -5.57 9.99 -2.78
C ARG A 8 -6.02 11.44 -2.94
N THR A 9 -6.42 11.82 -4.14
CA THR A 9 -6.78 13.21 -4.49
C THR A 9 -7.90 13.22 -5.54
N ASP A 10 -8.65 14.31 -5.65
CA ASP A 10 -9.72 14.41 -6.65
C ASP A 10 -9.19 14.47 -8.08
N ALA A 11 -8.02 15.10 -8.28
CA ALA A 11 -7.30 15.17 -9.55
C ALA A 11 -5.89 14.62 -9.42
N VAL A 12 -5.32 14.15 -10.53
CA VAL A 12 -3.92 13.70 -10.58
C VAL A 12 -2.97 14.87 -10.30
N PRO A 13 -2.12 14.81 -9.27
CA PRO A 13 -1.15 15.85 -8.98
C PRO A 13 -0.11 15.99 -10.10
N GLU A 14 0.36 17.22 -10.34
CA GLU A 14 1.46 17.47 -11.28
C GLU A 14 2.72 16.68 -10.88
N GLY A 15 3.37 16.05 -11.86
CA GLY A 15 4.58 15.26 -11.63
C GLY A 15 4.33 13.89 -11.00
N ALA A 16 3.07 13.41 -10.98
CA ALA A 16 2.79 12.01 -10.66
C ALA A 16 3.52 11.08 -11.64
N VAL A 17 4.22 10.07 -11.11
CA VAL A 17 4.96 9.08 -11.89
C VAL A 17 4.08 7.88 -12.28
N ALA A 18 2.97 7.69 -11.59
CA ALA A 18 1.94 6.70 -11.88
C ALA A 18 0.62 7.18 -11.23
N ALA A 19 -0.52 6.89 -11.85
CA ALA A 19 -1.82 7.30 -11.34
C ALA A 19 -2.91 6.39 -11.91
N ALA A 20 -3.96 6.18 -11.12
CA ALA A 20 -5.15 5.47 -11.56
C ALA A 20 -6.39 6.11 -10.94
N GLU A 21 -7.50 6.06 -11.69
CA GLU A 21 -8.83 6.38 -11.20
C GLU A 21 -9.33 5.28 -10.25
N LEU A 22 -10.09 5.66 -9.23
CA LEU A 22 -10.75 4.75 -8.31
C LEU A 22 -12.23 4.63 -8.65
N SER A 23 -12.81 3.43 -8.58
CA SER A 23 -14.26 3.23 -8.78
C SER A 23 -15.13 3.97 -7.75
N SER A 24 -14.54 4.33 -6.60
CA SER A 24 -15.16 5.16 -5.56
C SER A 24 -15.20 6.66 -5.91
N GLY A 25 -14.58 7.05 -7.02
CA GLY A 25 -14.27 8.44 -7.35
C GLY A 25 -12.88 8.89 -6.86
N GLY A 26 -12.32 9.86 -7.58
CA GLY A 26 -10.98 10.40 -7.36
C GLY A 26 -9.86 9.54 -7.94
N HIS A 27 -8.64 9.88 -7.59
CA HIS A 27 -7.42 9.28 -8.10
C HIS A 27 -6.53 8.80 -6.95
N LEU A 28 -5.83 7.70 -7.18
CA LEU A 28 -4.68 7.30 -6.40
C LEU A 28 -3.43 7.56 -7.23
N SER A 29 -2.53 8.39 -6.73
CA SER A 29 -1.35 8.86 -7.47
C SER A 29 -0.06 8.59 -6.71
N ALA A 30 0.98 8.23 -7.45
CA ALA A 30 2.32 8.06 -6.94
C ALA A 30 3.21 9.23 -7.34
N LEU A 31 3.99 9.76 -6.39
CA LEU A 31 5.04 10.75 -6.65
C LEU A 31 6.40 10.21 -6.21
N ALA A 32 7.46 10.61 -6.92
CA ALA A 32 8.83 10.26 -6.53
C ALA A 32 9.17 10.77 -5.12
N ALA A 33 10.06 10.06 -4.43
CA ALA A 33 10.42 10.31 -3.03
C ALA A 33 10.98 11.72 -2.76
N ASP A 34 11.64 12.32 -3.75
CA ASP A 34 12.26 13.64 -3.72
C ASP A 34 11.28 14.78 -4.04
N ARG A 35 10.04 14.46 -4.44
CA ARG A 35 9.01 15.45 -4.74
C ARG A 35 8.21 15.83 -3.49
N PRO A 36 7.79 17.11 -3.39
CA PRO A 36 6.79 17.48 -2.41
C PRO A 36 5.49 16.76 -2.76
N ALA A 37 4.90 16.07 -1.77
CA ALA A 37 3.61 15.43 -1.92
C ALA A 37 2.55 16.11 -1.04
N PRO A 38 1.27 16.14 -1.47
CA PRO A 38 0.15 16.72 -0.73
C PRO A 38 -0.03 16.23 0.71
N SER A 39 -0.99 16.83 1.42
CA SER A 39 -1.49 16.30 2.70
C SER A 39 -2.06 14.88 2.51
N GLY A 40 -1.97 14.05 3.54
CA GLY A 40 -2.42 12.65 3.47
C GLY A 40 -1.48 11.71 2.70
N LYS A 41 -0.31 12.18 2.27
CA LYS A 41 0.74 11.36 1.65
C LYS A 41 1.22 10.24 2.58
N ARG A 42 1.46 9.08 2.00
CA ARG A 42 2.00 7.90 2.70
C ARG A 42 3.08 7.28 1.82
N LYS A 43 4.15 6.77 2.40
CA LYS A 43 5.15 5.99 1.67
C LYS A 43 4.56 4.64 1.29
N ILE A 44 4.78 4.24 0.05
CA ILE A 44 4.47 2.90 -0.48
C ILE A 44 5.73 2.27 -1.09
N ASP A 45 5.87 0.96 -1.01
CA ASP A 45 6.94 0.22 -1.69
C ASP A 45 6.89 0.55 -3.20
N ALA A 46 8.01 1.01 -3.77
CA ALA A 46 8.03 1.41 -5.17
C ALA A 46 7.71 0.26 -6.14
N ARG A 47 7.92 -1.00 -5.73
CA ARG A 47 7.56 -2.20 -6.53
C ARG A 47 6.05 -2.39 -6.66
N ALA A 48 5.28 -1.85 -5.72
CA ALA A 48 3.82 -1.85 -5.78
C ALA A 48 3.28 -0.95 -6.90
N LEU A 49 4.15 -0.17 -7.56
CA LEU A 49 3.76 0.84 -8.53
C LEU A 49 4.31 0.53 -9.93
N ASN A 50 3.48 0.76 -10.95
CA ASN A 50 3.84 0.68 -12.37
C ASN A 50 2.90 1.58 -13.19
N SER A 51 3.45 2.53 -13.94
CA SER A 51 2.70 3.42 -14.83
C SER A 51 2.03 2.70 -16.00
N GLU A 52 2.43 1.46 -16.27
CA GLU A 52 1.83 0.56 -17.25
C GLU A 52 1.07 -0.59 -16.57
N GLY A 53 0.72 -0.42 -15.29
CA GLY A 53 0.01 -1.41 -14.50
C GLY A 53 -1.39 -1.71 -15.05
N GLU A 54 -1.77 -2.98 -15.06
CA GLU A 54 -3.14 -3.39 -15.37
C GLU A 54 -4.09 -3.06 -14.20
N PRO A 55 -5.40 -2.85 -14.45
CA PRO A 55 -6.37 -2.61 -13.40
C PRO A 55 -6.49 -3.81 -12.45
N ALA A 56 -6.86 -3.53 -11.19
CA ALA A 56 -7.06 -4.58 -10.20
C ALA A 56 -8.07 -4.17 -9.13
N LEU A 57 -8.63 -5.18 -8.45
CA LEU A 57 -9.40 -4.96 -7.23
C LEU A 57 -8.43 -4.87 -6.05
N ALA A 58 -8.63 -3.88 -5.18
CA ALA A 58 -7.76 -3.63 -4.04
C ALA A 58 -8.54 -3.39 -2.75
N SER A 59 -7.99 -3.88 -1.64
CA SER A 59 -8.30 -3.42 -0.29
C SER A 59 -7.34 -2.27 0.02
N LEU A 60 -7.91 -1.07 0.14
CA LEU A 60 -7.22 0.15 0.53
C LEU A 60 -7.56 0.44 1.99
N VAL A 61 -6.64 0.06 2.89
CA VAL A 61 -6.78 0.25 4.33
C VAL A 61 -6.19 1.59 4.70
N LEU A 62 -7.02 2.55 5.08
CA LEU A 62 -6.59 3.90 5.45
C LEU A 62 -7.21 4.35 6.77
N PRO A 63 -6.43 4.92 7.70
CA PRO A 63 -6.97 5.58 8.86
C PRO A 63 -7.61 6.92 8.49
N PRO A 64 -8.47 7.49 9.36
CA PRO A 64 -8.79 8.92 9.34
C PRO A 64 -7.52 9.78 9.29
N ASP A 65 -7.63 10.96 8.69
CA ASP A 65 -6.48 11.84 8.49
C ASP A 65 -5.78 12.20 9.81
N GLY A 66 -4.44 12.12 9.79
CA GLY A 66 -3.59 12.38 10.94
C GLY A 66 -3.47 11.21 11.94
N LEU A 67 -4.34 10.20 11.86
CA LEU A 67 -4.25 9.02 12.73
C LEU A 67 -3.18 8.05 12.22
N THR A 68 -2.30 7.63 13.12
CA THR A 68 -1.26 6.62 12.89
C THR A 68 -1.07 5.80 14.16
N ILE A 69 -0.55 4.59 14.01
CA ILE A 69 -0.05 3.79 15.14
C ILE A 69 1.42 3.45 14.93
N THR A 70 2.11 3.01 15.99
CA THR A 70 3.49 2.54 15.89
C THR A 70 3.55 1.32 14.95
N PHE A 71 4.55 1.27 14.08
CA PHE A 71 4.74 0.15 13.15
C PHE A 71 5.05 -1.16 13.88
N ASP A 72 5.67 -1.07 15.07
CA ASP A 72 5.95 -2.22 15.95
C ASP A 72 4.75 -2.62 16.83
N ASP A 73 3.59 -1.99 16.65
CA ASP A 73 2.38 -2.39 17.35
C ASP A 73 2.05 -3.87 17.07
N LEU A 74 1.56 -4.57 18.08
CA LEU A 74 1.26 -5.99 17.99
C LEU A 74 0.16 -6.27 16.95
N ALA A 75 -0.76 -5.33 16.72
CA ALA A 75 -1.77 -5.44 15.69
C ALA A 75 -1.15 -5.42 14.28
N VAL A 76 -0.17 -4.54 14.03
CA VAL A 76 0.55 -4.47 12.75
C VAL A 76 1.35 -5.75 12.53
N SER A 77 2.10 -6.17 13.54
CA SER A 77 2.88 -7.41 13.51
C SER A 77 1.99 -8.65 13.30
N GLY A 78 0.83 -8.68 13.94
CA GLY A 78 -0.18 -9.73 13.77
C GLY A 78 -0.75 -9.76 12.35
N ALA A 79 -1.07 -8.60 11.78
CA ALA A 79 -1.57 -8.49 10.42
C ALA A 79 -0.52 -8.94 9.38
N MET A 80 0.74 -8.52 9.56
CA MET A 80 1.84 -8.96 8.70
C MET A 80 2.06 -10.48 8.74
N ARG A 81 2.00 -11.10 9.92
CA ARG A 81 2.09 -12.56 10.06
C ARG A 81 0.91 -13.27 9.37
N ALA A 82 -0.30 -12.76 9.54
CA ALA A 82 -1.47 -13.31 8.87
C ALA A 82 -1.36 -13.19 7.34
N ALA A 83 -0.85 -12.06 6.82
CA ALA A 83 -0.62 -11.87 5.40
C ALA A 83 0.43 -12.83 4.84
N LEU A 84 1.50 -13.11 5.60
CA LEU A 84 2.53 -14.08 5.23
C LEU A 84 2.05 -15.54 5.27
N ALA A 85 1.07 -15.85 6.11
CA ALA A 85 0.48 -17.18 6.19
C ALA A 85 -0.55 -17.45 5.07
N ALA A 86 -1.08 -16.40 4.45
CA ALA A 86 -1.98 -16.50 3.31
C ALA A 86 -1.20 -16.65 1.99
N PRO A 87 -1.86 -17.11 0.90
CA PRO A 87 -1.30 -16.96 -0.44
C PRO A 87 -0.86 -15.50 -0.66
N TRP A 88 0.25 -15.30 -1.39
CA TRP A 88 0.77 -13.95 -1.62
C TRP A 88 -0.04 -13.20 -2.67
N PRO A 89 -0.42 -11.92 -2.45
CA PRO A 89 -1.27 -11.17 -3.39
C PRO A 89 -0.46 -10.63 -4.57
N HIS A 90 -1.15 -9.98 -5.50
CA HIS A 90 -0.46 -9.38 -6.64
C HIS A 90 0.38 -8.17 -6.20
N VAL A 91 -0.22 -7.34 -5.34
CA VAL A 91 0.43 -6.22 -4.66
C VAL A 91 0.13 -6.34 -3.17
N LEU A 92 1.16 -6.10 -2.37
CA LEU A 92 1.02 -5.84 -0.96
C LEU A 92 2.06 -4.80 -0.55
N SER A 93 1.62 -3.75 0.12
CA SER A 93 2.49 -2.80 0.78
C SER A 93 1.79 -2.26 2.02
N THR A 94 2.52 -2.20 3.13
CA THR A 94 2.14 -1.27 4.20
C THR A 94 2.27 0.16 3.68
N LEU A 95 1.58 1.09 4.33
CA LEU A 95 1.67 2.51 4.09
C LEU A 95 2.19 3.16 5.37
N VAL A 96 3.23 3.98 5.27
CA VAL A 96 3.85 4.61 6.45
C VAL A 96 4.06 6.10 6.25
N VAL A 97 3.98 6.89 7.32
CA VAL A 97 4.30 8.34 7.23
C VAL A 97 5.82 8.56 7.30
N ASP A 98 6.50 7.76 8.12
CA ASP A 98 7.95 7.75 8.31
C ASP A 98 8.43 6.33 8.68
N SER A 99 9.63 6.20 9.23
CA SER A 99 10.23 4.91 9.58
C SER A 99 9.56 4.17 10.74
N SER A 100 8.60 4.79 11.43
CA SER A 100 8.04 4.28 12.70
C SER A 100 6.53 4.27 12.76
N ARG A 101 5.84 4.98 11.86
CA ARG A 101 4.38 5.18 11.92
C ARG A 101 3.66 4.47 10.79
N PHE A 102 2.90 3.43 11.14
CA PHE A 102 1.95 2.75 10.26
C PHE A 102 0.73 3.65 10.00
N ALA A 103 0.36 3.74 8.73
CA ALA A 103 -0.68 4.64 8.23
C ALA A 103 -1.61 3.95 7.22
N GLY A 104 -1.67 2.62 7.24
CA GLY A 104 -2.53 1.84 6.37
C GLY A 104 -1.81 0.73 5.61
N ALA A 105 -2.51 0.12 4.67
CA ALA A 105 -1.98 -0.88 3.76
C ALA A 105 -2.72 -0.85 2.43
N LEU A 106 -2.07 -1.35 1.38
CA LEU A 106 -2.66 -1.62 0.08
C LEU A 106 -2.42 -3.08 -0.27
N THR A 107 -3.51 -3.83 -0.43
CA THR A 107 -3.51 -5.22 -0.91
C THR A 107 -4.29 -5.26 -2.21
N ALA A 108 -3.69 -5.72 -3.31
CA ALA A 108 -4.41 -5.85 -4.59
C ALA A 108 -4.29 -7.26 -5.17
N VAL A 109 -5.37 -7.70 -5.83
CA VAL A 109 -5.46 -8.99 -6.51
C VAL A 109 -5.93 -8.80 -7.94
N ARG A 110 -5.32 -9.55 -8.86
CA ARG A 110 -5.81 -9.65 -10.24
C ARG A 110 -6.86 -10.75 -10.32
N ASN A 111 -7.82 -10.57 -11.23
CA ASN A 111 -8.93 -11.50 -11.49
C ASN A 111 -10.07 -11.50 -10.43
N GLY A 112 -10.18 -10.45 -9.61
CA GLY A 112 -11.43 -10.14 -8.89
C GLY A 112 -11.78 -11.03 -7.70
N ASP A 113 -10.80 -11.67 -7.04
CA ASP A 113 -11.02 -12.42 -5.79
C ASP A 113 -11.36 -11.48 -4.61
N ARG A 114 -12.62 -11.03 -4.57
CA ARG A 114 -13.13 -10.09 -3.57
C ARG A 114 -13.11 -10.67 -2.15
N GLY A 115 -13.45 -11.95 -1.98
CA GLY A 115 -13.51 -12.59 -0.66
C GLY A 115 -12.16 -12.57 0.07
N ARG A 116 -11.07 -12.65 -0.70
CA ARG A 116 -9.72 -12.48 -0.15
C ARG A 116 -9.44 -11.07 0.36
N LEU A 117 -9.94 -10.04 -0.32
CA LEU A 117 -9.79 -8.65 0.11
C LEU A 117 -10.68 -8.32 1.31
N GLU A 118 -11.86 -8.93 1.41
CA GLU A 118 -12.72 -8.84 2.61
C GLU A 118 -12.06 -9.46 3.84
N ALA A 119 -11.20 -10.46 3.62
CA ALA A 119 -10.38 -11.09 4.66
C ALA A 119 -9.01 -10.42 4.86
N ASP A 120 -8.77 -9.22 4.31
CA ASP A 120 -7.50 -8.50 4.47
C ASP A 120 -7.16 -8.31 5.96
N PRO A 121 -6.04 -8.87 6.45
CA PRO A 121 -5.72 -8.81 7.87
C PRO A 121 -5.50 -7.38 8.38
N PHE A 122 -5.13 -6.43 7.52
CA PHE A 122 -4.94 -5.03 7.90
C PHE A 122 -6.27 -4.29 8.14
N ALA A 123 -7.40 -4.80 7.62
CA ALA A 123 -8.74 -4.25 7.84
C ALA A 123 -9.20 -4.30 9.30
N ARG A 124 -8.48 -5.06 10.15
CA ARG A 124 -8.71 -5.11 11.61
C ARG A 124 -8.09 -3.92 12.36
N ILE A 125 -7.20 -3.16 11.71
CA ILE A 125 -6.48 -2.04 12.32
C ILE A 125 -7.18 -0.72 11.98
N PHE A 126 -7.47 -0.51 10.69
CA PHE A 126 -8.16 0.68 10.19
C PHE A 126 -9.25 0.27 9.17
N PRO A 127 -10.20 1.17 8.87
CA PRO A 127 -11.20 0.91 7.84
C PRO A 127 -10.57 0.51 6.50
N ALA A 128 -11.14 -0.53 5.89
CA ALA A 128 -10.76 -1.00 4.57
C ALA A 128 -11.83 -0.61 3.55
N GLU A 129 -11.41 0.00 2.44
CA GLU A 129 -12.25 0.25 1.29
C GLU A 129 -11.85 -0.73 0.18
N ILE A 130 -12.79 -1.56 -0.28
CA ILE A 130 -12.56 -2.43 -1.44
C ILE A 130 -12.94 -1.66 -2.70
N VAL A 131 -11.95 -1.27 -3.48
CA VAL A 131 -12.08 -0.42 -4.67
C VAL A 131 -11.49 -1.08 -5.89
N GLU A 132 -12.05 -0.79 -7.06
CA GLU A 132 -11.34 -1.05 -8.32
C GLU A 132 -10.38 0.12 -8.57
N ILE A 133 -9.13 -0.23 -8.81
CA ILE A 133 -8.09 0.70 -9.23
C ILE A 133 -7.91 0.51 -10.73
N GLY A 134 -8.07 1.59 -11.48
CA GLY A 134 -7.86 1.62 -12.92
C GLY A 134 -6.42 1.27 -13.34
N PRO A 135 -6.16 1.21 -14.66
CA PRO A 135 -4.81 0.99 -15.15
C PRO A 135 -3.88 2.15 -14.78
N GLY A 136 -2.58 1.92 -14.88
CA GLY A 136 -1.55 2.96 -14.80
C GLY A 136 -0.97 3.23 -13.41
N LEU A 137 -1.29 2.38 -12.42
CA LEU A 137 -0.76 2.51 -11.06
C LEU A 137 -0.13 1.25 -10.49
N LEU A 138 -0.77 0.09 -10.60
CA LEU A 138 -0.39 -1.07 -9.80
C LEU A 138 0.71 -1.91 -10.47
N GLY A 139 1.82 -2.07 -9.76
CA GLY A 139 2.94 -2.93 -10.12
C GLY A 139 2.79 -4.35 -9.59
N ARG A 140 3.90 -4.96 -9.15
CA ARG A 140 3.89 -6.29 -8.54
C ARG A 140 4.84 -6.30 -7.36
N THR A 141 4.33 -6.69 -6.19
CA THR A 141 5.21 -6.94 -5.05
C THR A 141 5.52 -8.43 -4.98
N PRO A 142 6.78 -8.87 -5.14
CA PRO A 142 7.13 -10.28 -4.93
C PRO A 142 6.94 -10.65 -3.45
N ALA A 143 6.66 -11.93 -3.19
CA ALA A 143 6.67 -12.45 -1.82
C ALA A 143 8.08 -12.26 -1.23
N PRO A 144 8.20 -11.80 0.04
CA PRO A 144 9.49 -11.65 0.68
C PRO A 144 10.17 -13.00 0.80
N THR A 145 11.50 -13.01 0.64
CA THR A 145 12.30 -14.24 0.67
C THR A 145 12.75 -14.60 2.09
N GLY A 146 12.58 -15.87 2.50
CA GLY A 146 13.14 -16.44 3.74
C GLY A 146 12.31 -16.26 5.01
N PRO A 147 12.83 -16.65 6.20
CA PRO A 147 12.19 -16.37 7.48
C PRO A 147 12.14 -14.86 7.69
N VAL A 148 10.97 -14.28 7.48
CA VAL A 148 10.76 -12.83 7.41
C VAL A 148 10.98 -12.22 8.79
N ILE A 149 12.23 -11.87 9.12
CA ILE A 149 12.48 -10.99 10.26
C ILE A 149 11.82 -9.68 9.90
N GLN A 150 10.76 -9.33 10.62
CA GLN A 150 10.12 -8.03 10.55
C GLN A 150 11.21 -6.98 10.85
N ARG A 151 11.74 -6.37 9.80
CA ARG A 151 12.55 -5.17 9.98
C ARG A 151 11.60 -4.11 10.46
N TYR A 152 11.97 -3.43 11.54
CA TYR A 152 11.46 -2.12 11.89
C TYR A 152 11.24 -1.32 10.61
N GLY A 153 10.20 -0.49 10.56
CA GLY A 153 9.82 0.28 9.37
C GLY A 153 10.91 1.18 8.77
N GLY A 154 12.16 1.16 9.26
CA GLY A 154 13.41 1.05 8.47
C GLY A 154 13.69 2.08 7.38
N GLY A 155 12.87 3.13 7.31
CA GLY A 155 12.73 4.05 6.20
C GLY A 155 11.81 3.58 5.06
N ASN A 156 11.53 2.27 4.95
CA ASN A 156 10.83 1.66 3.81
C ASN A 156 9.55 0.92 4.23
N PRO A 157 8.47 0.98 3.44
CA PRO A 157 7.29 0.17 3.68
C PRO A 157 7.59 -1.33 3.54
N TRP A 158 7.01 -2.15 4.42
CA TRP A 158 6.97 -3.60 4.24
C TRP A 158 6.15 -3.93 2.98
N PRO A 159 6.58 -4.87 2.13
CA PRO A 159 7.53 -5.96 2.37
C PRO A 159 8.93 -5.74 1.81
N TRP A 160 9.48 -4.52 1.86
CA TRP A 160 10.85 -4.28 1.42
C TRP A 160 11.87 -5.14 2.18
N ASP A 161 12.46 -6.11 1.48
CA ASP A 161 13.31 -7.18 2.03
C ASP A 161 14.74 -7.19 1.45
N ARG A 162 15.06 -6.29 0.51
CA ARG A 162 16.36 -6.23 -0.18
C ARG A 162 17.22 -5.05 0.25
N PHE A 163 18.52 -5.28 0.31
CA PHE A 163 19.56 -4.27 0.61
C PHE A 163 20.02 -3.56 -0.65
#